data_AF-A0A075JV46-F1
#
_entry.id   AF-A0A075JV46-F1
#
_cell.length_a   1.000
_cell.length_b   1.000
_cell.length_c   1.000
_cell.angle_alpha   90.00
_cell.angle_beta   90.00
_cell.angle_gamma   90.00
#
_symmetry.space_group_name_H-M   'P 1'
#
loop_
_entity.id
_entity.type
_entity.pdbx_description
1 polymer ?
#
loop_
_entity_poly.entity_id
_entity_poly.type
_entity_poly.pdbx_seq_one_letter_code
_entity_poly.pdbx_strand_id
1 'polypeptide(L)'
;MSTTTAELSLSPAFRLAQRTLACWLERGHVGARQAAFAVRAVLSGLDAAERGRIARWLAWLEVAAHSRGLASPEARIRRLDASLHQAMQDAFRRLPGQTVVARTGNHRRRA
;
A
#
# COMPACT_ATOMS: atom_id res chain seq x y z
N MET A 1 -26.70 -18.48 -13.44
CA MET A 1 -25.87 -19.10 -12.39
C MET A 1 -24.93 -18.02 -11.86
N SER A 2 -25.39 -17.26 -10.86
CA SER A 2 -24.70 -16.09 -10.34
C SER A 2 -23.53 -16.54 -9.48
N THR A 3 -22.30 -16.26 -9.91
CA THR A 3 -21.09 -16.41 -9.10
C THR A 3 -21.16 -15.39 -7.98
N THR A 4 -21.64 -15.82 -6.81
CA THR A 4 -21.56 -15.03 -5.57
C THR A 4 -20.08 -14.73 -5.35
N THR A 5 -19.68 -13.47 -5.54
CA THR A 5 -18.34 -12.99 -5.20
C THR A 5 -18.07 -13.43 -3.77
N ALA A 6 -17.11 -14.35 -3.58
CA ALA A 6 -16.74 -14.80 -2.25
C ALA A 6 -16.44 -13.56 -1.42
N GLU A 7 -17.22 -13.35 -0.36
CA GLU A 7 -17.07 -12.19 0.50
C GLU A 7 -15.64 -12.22 1.01
N LEU A 8 -14.87 -11.17 0.70
CA LEU A 8 -13.50 -11.01 1.14
C LEU A 8 -13.51 -10.84 2.66
N SER A 9 -13.58 -11.96 3.39
CA SER A 9 -13.50 -11.99 4.84
C SER A 9 -12.08 -11.62 5.21
N LEU A 10 -11.87 -10.32 5.45
CA LEU A 10 -10.63 -9.81 5.98
C LEU A 10 -10.48 -10.34 7.40
N SER A 11 -9.30 -10.85 7.75
CA SER A 11 -9.07 -11.29 9.12
C SER A 11 -9.14 -10.10 10.08
N PRO A 12 -9.48 -10.32 11.36
CA PRO A 12 -9.36 -9.30 12.38
C PRO A 12 -7.95 -8.71 12.48
N ALA A 13 -6.92 -9.54 12.31
CA ALA A 13 -5.51 -9.14 12.35
C ALA A 13 -5.16 -8.17 11.21
N PHE A 14 -5.60 -8.48 9.98
CA PHE A 14 -5.42 -7.61 8.82
C PHE A 14 -6.08 -6.24 9.05
N ARG A 15 -7.33 -6.22 9.52
CA ARG A 15 -8.05 -4.96 9.78
C ARG A 15 -7.35 -4.11 10.86
N LEU A 16 -6.84 -4.75 11.90
CA LEU A 16 -6.08 -4.07 12.95
C LEU A 16 -4.77 -3.50 12.41
N ALA A 17 -4.05 -4.27 11.59
CA ALA A 17 -2.81 -3.82 10.95
C ALA A 17 -3.05 -2.60 10.06
N GLN A 18 -4.07 -2.68 9.19
CA GLN A 18 -4.42 -1.61 8.27
C GLN A 18 -4.79 -0.32 9.02
N ARG A 19 -5.63 -0.41 10.05
CA ARG A 19 -6.03 0.75 10.88
C ARG A 19 -4.87 1.37 11.64
N THR A 20 -4.05 0.52 12.28
CA THR A 20 -2.88 0.98 13.05
C THR A 20 -1.88 1.69 12.12
N LEU A 21 -1.65 1.12 10.93
CA LEU A 21 -0.75 1.69 9.92
C LEU A 21 -1.32 2.99 9.32
N ALA A 22 -2.61 3.05 9.00
CA ALA A 22 -3.26 4.29 8.53
C ALA A 22 -3.14 5.42 9.57
N CYS A 23 -3.50 5.13 10.82
CA CYS A 23 -3.38 6.09 11.91
C CYS A 23 -1.92 6.55 12.10
N TRP A 24 -0.95 5.65 11.97
CA TRP A 24 0.45 6.01 12.04
C TRP A 24 0.89 6.88 10.85
N LEU A 25 0.39 6.66 9.63
CA LEU A 25 0.73 7.48 8.46
C LEU A 25 0.19 8.92 8.61
N GLU A 26 -1.00 9.08 9.17
CA GLU A 26 -1.64 10.39 9.39
C GLU A 26 -1.01 11.19 10.54
N ARG A 27 -0.43 10.51 11.55
CA ARG A 27 0.21 11.20 12.69
C ARG A 27 1.46 11.96 12.29
N GLY A 28 1.64 13.15 12.87
CA GLY A 28 2.88 13.92 12.82
C GLY A 28 4.05 13.26 13.57
N HIS A 29 5.12 14.04 13.83
CA HIS A 29 6.35 13.53 14.43
C HIS A 29 6.25 13.18 15.93
N VAL A 30 5.30 13.78 16.65
CA VAL A 30 5.13 13.56 18.09
C VAL A 30 4.61 12.14 18.34
N GLY A 31 5.32 11.36 19.16
CA GLY A 31 4.98 9.96 19.46
C GLY A 31 5.22 8.98 18.29
N ALA A 32 5.87 9.43 17.20
CA ALA A 32 6.04 8.62 15.99
C ALA A 32 6.80 7.31 16.23
N ARG A 33 7.72 7.28 17.20
CA ARG A 33 8.52 6.09 17.55
C ARG A 33 7.67 5.01 18.22
N GLN A 34 6.90 5.36 19.25
CA GLN A 34 6.01 4.42 19.94
C GLN A 34 4.94 3.88 18.98
N ALA A 35 4.36 4.77 18.17
CA ALA A 35 3.38 4.37 17.17
C ALA A 35 4.01 3.46 16.08
N ALA A 36 5.26 3.71 15.67
CA ALA A 36 5.97 2.82 14.75
C ALA A 36 6.20 1.41 15.35
N PHE A 37 6.50 1.32 16.65
CA PHE A 37 6.60 0.02 17.33
C PHE A 37 5.26 -0.72 17.37
N ALA A 38 4.17 -0.02 17.67
CA ALA A 38 2.83 -0.62 17.65
C ALA A 38 2.49 -1.16 16.26
N VAL A 39 2.81 -0.41 15.20
CA VAL A 39 2.65 -0.87 13.81
C VAL A 39 3.47 -2.13 13.55
N ARG A 40 4.76 -2.15 13.89
CA ARG A 40 5.63 -3.33 13.70
C ARG A 40 5.11 -4.56 14.42
N ALA A 41 4.64 -4.39 15.66
CA ALA A 41 4.07 -5.49 16.45
C ALA A 41 2.87 -6.11 15.74
N VAL A 42 1.91 -5.28 15.30
CA VAL A 42 0.71 -5.79 14.61
C VAL A 42 1.06 -6.40 13.24
N LEU A 43 2.02 -5.83 12.50
CA LEU A 43 2.48 -6.39 11.22
C LEU A 43 3.15 -7.76 11.35
N SER A 44 3.81 -8.03 12.48
CA SER A 44 4.47 -9.31 12.73
C SER A 44 3.50 -10.49 12.87
N GLY A 45 2.24 -10.20 13.22
CA GLY A 45 1.17 -11.20 13.31
C GLY A 45 0.50 -11.53 11.98
N LEU A 46 0.89 -10.89 10.88
CA LEU A 46 0.29 -11.11 9.57
C LEU A 46 0.97 -12.26 8.81
N ASP A 47 0.16 -13.07 8.13
CA ASP A 47 0.68 -14.06 7.20
C ASP A 47 1.21 -13.42 5.90
N ALA A 48 1.84 -14.22 5.04
CA ALA A 48 2.43 -13.73 3.78
C ALA A 48 1.38 -13.14 2.81
N ALA A 49 0.17 -13.69 2.76
CA ALA A 49 -0.90 -13.20 1.89
C ALA A 49 -1.45 -11.86 2.40
N GLU A 50 -1.63 -11.73 3.71
CA GLU A 50 -2.04 -10.50 4.37
C GLU A 50 -1.00 -9.39 4.24
N ARG A 51 0.29 -9.72 4.43
CA ARG A 51 1.39 -8.78 4.16
C ARG A 51 1.40 -8.33 2.70
N GLY A 52 1.15 -9.24 1.76
CA GLY A 52 1.00 -8.91 0.35
C GLY A 52 -0.19 -7.98 0.06
N ARG A 53 -1.32 -8.17 0.75
CA ARG A 53 -2.49 -7.27 0.66
C ARG A 53 -2.19 -5.88 1.23
N ILE A 54 -1.51 -5.79 2.38
CA ILE A 54 -1.07 -4.51 2.95
C ILE A 54 -0.12 -3.79 2.00
N ALA A 55 0.87 -4.49 1.44
CA ALA A 55 1.81 -3.92 0.48
C ALA A 55 1.10 -3.36 -0.76
N ARG A 56 0.12 -4.09 -1.32
CA ARG A 56 -0.70 -3.60 -2.45
C ARG A 56 -1.57 -2.41 -2.06
N TRP A 57 -2.14 -2.40 -0.86
CA TRP A 57 -2.90 -1.26 -0.35
C TRP A 57 -2.01 -0.01 -0.23
N LEU A 58 -0.79 -0.14 0.31
CA LEU A 58 0.18 0.94 0.39
C LEU A 58 0.59 1.46 -1.00
N ALA A 59 0.78 0.56 -1.97
CA ALA A 59 1.07 0.95 -3.34
C ALA A 59 -0.08 1.79 -3.96
N TRP A 60 -1.33 1.46 -3.65
CA TRP A 60 -2.47 2.29 -4.06
C TRP A 60 -2.51 3.65 -3.34
N LEU A 61 -2.11 3.71 -2.06
CA LEU A 61 -1.95 4.98 -1.37
C LEU A 61 -0.89 5.87 -2.01
N GLU A 62 0.23 5.29 -2.47
CA GLU A 62 1.27 6.01 -3.22
C GLU A 62 0.70 6.62 -4.51
N VAL A 63 -0.04 5.84 -5.30
CA VAL A 63 -0.71 6.32 -6.52
C VAL A 63 -1.69 7.45 -6.19
N ALA A 64 -2.50 7.28 -5.14
CA ALA A 64 -3.46 8.30 -4.72
C ALA A 64 -2.77 9.59 -4.24
N ALA A 65 -1.65 9.47 -3.51
CA ALA A 65 -0.86 10.61 -3.09
C ALA A 65 -0.28 11.37 -4.29
N HIS A 66 0.32 10.64 -5.24
CA HIS A 66 0.87 11.21 -6.46
C HIS A 66 -0.20 11.93 -7.30
N SER A 67 -1.36 11.29 -7.51
CA SER A 67 -2.48 11.88 -8.25
C SER A 67 -3.05 13.15 -7.60
N ARG A 68 -2.90 13.32 -6.28
CA ARG A 68 -3.41 14.46 -5.52
C ARG A 68 -2.33 15.49 -5.18
N GLY A 69 -1.09 15.30 -5.62
CA GLY A 69 0.05 16.16 -5.24
C GLY A 69 0.36 16.14 -3.74
N LEU A 70 -0.03 15.07 -3.03
CA LEU A 70 0.23 14.90 -1.60
C LEU A 70 1.59 14.26 -1.36
N ALA A 71 2.08 14.38 -0.12
CA ALA A 71 3.34 13.76 0.29
C ALA A 71 3.28 12.23 0.15
N SER A 72 4.32 11.67 -0.46
CA SER A 72 4.51 10.23 -0.60
C SER A 72 4.73 9.56 0.77
N PRO A 73 4.02 8.46 1.09
CA PRO A 73 4.29 7.66 2.29
C PRO A 73 5.60 6.85 2.22
N GLU A 74 6.26 6.76 1.05
CA GLU A 74 7.40 5.87 0.79
C GLU A 74 8.52 6.00 1.83
N ALA A 75 9.04 7.21 2.03
CA ALA A 75 10.18 7.44 2.92
C ALA A 75 9.87 7.03 4.37
N ARG A 76 8.61 7.18 4.78
CA ARG A 76 8.11 6.80 6.09
C ARG A 76 8.07 5.28 6.21
N ILE A 77 7.47 4.60 5.22
CA ILE A 77 7.36 3.13 5.19
C ILE A 77 8.75 2.48 5.17
N ARG A 78 9.70 3.03 4.41
CA ARG A 78 11.10 2.56 4.39
C ARG A 78 11.76 2.60 5.77
N ARG A 79 11.51 3.65 6.56
CA ARG A 79 12.02 3.77 7.94
C ARG A 79 11.30 2.84 8.91
N LEU A 80 10.02 2.54 8.64
CA LEU A 80 9.23 1.62 9.45
C LEU A 80 9.71 0.19 9.26
N ASP A 81 9.72 -0.33 8.04
CA ASP A 81 10.07 -1.70 7.73
C ASP A 81 10.55 -1.78 6.27
N ALA A 82 11.83 -2.13 6.08
CA ALA A 82 12.45 -2.23 4.76
C ALA A 82 11.84 -3.35 3.91
N SER A 83 11.44 -4.47 4.52
CA SER A 83 10.79 -5.58 3.81
C SER A 83 9.41 -5.19 3.31
N LEU A 84 8.66 -4.42 4.11
CA LEU A 84 7.36 -3.90 3.71
C LEU A 84 7.49 -2.87 2.60
N HIS A 85 8.49 -1.99 2.68
CA HIS A 85 8.78 -1.03 1.61
C HIS A 85 9.12 -1.72 0.30
N GLN A 86 9.97 -2.75 0.34
CA GLN A 86 10.28 -3.55 -0.85
C GLN A 86 9.02 -4.21 -1.43
N ALA A 87 8.21 -4.85 -0.59
CA ALA A 87 6.96 -5.46 -1.03
C ALA A 87 5.97 -4.44 -1.62
N MET A 88 5.91 -3.23 -1.05
CA MET A 88 5.10 -2.14 -1.57
C MET A 88 5.59 -1.70 -2.95
N GLN A 89 6.90 -1.53 -3.14
CA GLN A 89 7.49 -1.16 -4.43
C GLN A 89 7.24 -2.24 -5.50
N ASP A 90 7.38 -3.50 -5.13
CA ASP A 90 7.08 -4.62 -6.03
C ASP A 90 5.59 -4.69 -6.39
N ALA A 91 4.70 -4.38 -5.45
CA ALA A 91 3.27 -4.26 -5.72
C ALA A 91 2.94 -3.06 -6.61
N PHE A 92 3.59 -1.92 -6.39
CA PHE A 92 3.43 -0.68 -7.16
C PHE A 92 3.77 -0.90 -8.64
N ARG A 93 4.92 -1.52 -8.94
CA ARG A 93 5.33 -1.88 -10.31
C ARG A 93 4.34 -2.79 -11.04
N ARG A 94 3.52 -3.54 -10.28
CA ARG A 94 2.52 -4.49 -10.80
C ARG A 94 1.11 -3.88 -10.89
N LEU A 95 0.92 -2.61 -10.53
CA LEU A 95 -0.41 -1.98 -10.58
C LEU A 95 -0.86 -1.75 -12.04
N PRO A 96 -2.14 -2.05 -12.36
CA PRO A 96 -2.69 -1.76 -13.67
C PRO A 96 -2.80 -0.23 -13.84
N GLY A 97 -2.14 0.30 -14.88
CA GLY A 97 -2.09 1.74 -15.16
C GLY A 97 -0.66 2.27 -15.36
N GLN A 98 0.33 1.72 -14.65
CA GLN A 98 1.75 2.04 -14.90
C GLN A 98 2.28 1.36 -16.16
N THR A 99 1.76 0.17 -16.46
CA THR A 99 2.05 -0.57 -17.70
C THR A 99 1.33 -0.01 -18.93
N VAL A 100 0.23 0.75 -18.75
CA VAL A 100 -0.56 1.26 -19.88
C VAL A 100 0.08 2.51 -20.50
N VAL A 101 0.75 3.34 -19.71
CA VAL A 101 1.48 4.53 -20.23
C VAL A 101 2.61 4.11 -21.19
N ALA A 102 3.21 2.93 -21.02
CA ALA A 102 4.19 2.39 -21.97
C ALA A 102 3.59 2.03 -23.34
N ARG A 103 2.25 1.92 -23.46
CA ARG A 103 1.57 1.45 -24.68
C ARG A 103 0.81 2.54 -25.45
N THR A 104 0.58 3.71 -24.84
CA THR A 104 -0.11 4.84 -25.48
C THR A 104 0.83 5.85 -26.17
N GLY A 105 2.14 5.64 -26.12
CA GLY A 105 3.14 6.54 -26.71
C GLY A 105 3.28 6.53 -28.24
N ASN A 106 2.43 5.82 -29.00
CA ASN A 106 2.69 5.64 -30.43
C ASN A 106 1.50 5.79 -31.40
N HIS A 107 0.42 6.46 -31.01
CA HIS A 107 -0.70 6.77 -31.92
C HIS A 107 -1.03 8.26 -32.02
N ARG A 108 0.00 9.11 -32.11
CA ARG A 108 -0.16 10.41 -32.80
C ARG A 108 -0.08 10.14 -34.31
N ARG A 109 -1.20 9.70 -34.90
CA ARG A 109 -1.35 9.78 -36.36
C ARG A 109 -1.33 11.26 -36.75
N ARG A 110 -0.26 11.62 -37.46
CA ARG A 110 -0.23 12.75 -38.38
C ARG A 110 -1.21 12.51 -39.54
N ALA A 111 -1.54 13.63 -40.19
CA ALA A 111 -2.43 13.86 -41.34
C ALA A 111 -3.88 14.13 -40.96
#